data_AF-A0A1E7YJI9-F1
#
_entry.id   AF-A0A1E7YJI9-F1
#
_cell.length_a   1.000
_cell.length_b   1.000
_cell.length_c   1.000
_cell.angle_alpha   90.00
_cell.angle_beta   90.00
_cell.angle_gamma   90.00
#
_symmetry.space_group_name_H-M   'P 1'
#
loop_
_entity.id
_entity.type
_entity.pdbx_description
1 polymer ?
#
loop_
_entity_poly.entity_id
_entity_poly.type
_entity_poly.pdbx_seq_one_letter_code
_entity_poly.pdbx_strand_id
1 'polypeptide(L)'
;MAAVLDTQHEQELQQAQEALVHLVRNGDLERIVHLARLLGAAGDSLSDEMVGRLAEVASDGLDLLDRVNRSHIKEALPAISALVHNGDLDRIVHLARMMGAAGDSLNDEMVGRLAGLATDALCLLDRATRTGVIDRLLHVAEKLDQQHVLTDFIQCLEGAAEEASKAPPAKGGIAGLWEIMKQPETQQTIQFLMLVGKHFRSCQLKH
;
A
#
# COMPACT_ATOMS: atom_id res chain seq x y z
N MET A 1 6.47 -72.16 78.29
CA MET A 1 6.33 -70.93 77.46
C MET A 1 5.87 -71.20 76.03
N ALA A 2 6.14 -72.36 75.41
CA ALA A 2 5.64 -72.66 74.06
C ALA A 2 4.10 -72.74 73.95
N ALA A 3 3.39 -73.30 74.93
CA ALA A 3 1.93 -73.49 74.87
C ALA A 3 1.08 -72.22 75.04
N VAL A 4 1.61 -71.15 75.67
CA VAL A 4 0.86 -69.90 75.90
C VAL A 4 0.93 -68.99 74.67
N LEU A 5 2.07 -68.99 73.98
CA LEU A 5 2.21 -68.30 72.69
C LEU A 5 1.35 -68.94 71.60
N ASP A 6 1.21 -70.28 71.62
CA ASP A 6 0.36 -71.02 70.68
C ASP A 6 -1.12 -70.65 70.85
N THR A 7 -1.63 -70.62 72.08
CA THR A 7 -3.04 -70.27 72.36
C THR A 7 -3.40 -68.82 72.06
N GLN A 8 -2.45 -67.89 72.21
CA GLN A 8 -2.71 -66.48 71.92
C GLN A 8 -2.70 -66.21 70.41
N HIS A 9 -1.83 -66.90 69.67
CA HIS A 9 -1.84 -66.87 68.20
C HIS A 9 -3.10 -67.54 67.64
N GLU A 10 -3.54 -68.67 68.23
CA GLU A 10 -4.79 -69.33 67.84
C GLU A 10 -6.03 -68.46 68.12
N GLN A 11 -6.06 -67.72 69.22
CA GLN A 11 -7.17 -66.81 69.52
C GLN A 11 -7.23 -65.60 68.59
N GLU A 12 -6.09 -64.99 68.25
CA GLU A 12 -6.07 -63.90 67.26
C GLU A 12 -6.42 -64.40 65.85
N LEU A 13 -5.99 -65.60 65.49
CA LEU A 13 -6.38 -66.25 64.23
C LEU A 13 -7.89 -66.53 64.20
N GLN A 14 -8.49 -66.98 65.31
CA GLN A 14 -9.94 -67.18 65.39
C GLN A 14 -10.72 -65.87 65.31
N GLN A 15 -10.29 -64.82 66.01
CA GLN A 15 -10.95 -63.51 65.90
C GLN A 15 -10.84 -62.91 64.50
N ALA A 16 -9.67 -63.01 63.87
CA ALA A 16 -9.49 -62.59 62.49
C ALA A 16 -10.36 -63.42 61.53
N GLN A 17 -10.47 -64.73 61.77
CA GLN A 17 -11.32 -65.61 60.97
C GLN A 17 -12.81 -65.29 61.14
N GLU A 18 -13.29 -65.02 62.35
CA GLU A 18 -14.68 -64.59 62.59
C GLU A 18 -14.97 -63.24 61.96
N ALA A 19 -14.05 -62.27 62.06
CA ALA A 19 -14.19 -60.97 61.41
C ALA A 19 -14.22 -61.10 59.88
N LEU A 20 -13.36 -61.93 59.28
CA LEU A 20 -13.36 -62.21 57.85
C LEU A 20 -14.64 -62.93 57.42
N VAL A 21 -15.11 -63.91 58.20
CA VAL A 21 -16.38 -64.61 57.95
C VAL A 21 -17.56 -63.64 57.99
N HIS A 22 -17.54 -62.67 58.91
CA HIS A 22 -18.56 -61.63 59.00
C HIS A 22 -18.52 -60.66 57.81
N LEU A 23 -17.32 -60.27 57.35
CA LEU A 23 -17.13 -59.42 56.16
C LEU A 23 -17.53 -60.13 54.86
N VAL A 24 -17.27 -61.43 54.75
CA VAL A 24 -17.71 -62.28 53.63
C VAL A 24 -19.23 -62.45 53.65
N ARG A 25 -19.83 -62.70 54.82
CA ARG A 25 -21.30 -62.86 54.94
C ARG A 25 -22.07 -61.59 54.60
N ASN A 26 -21.51 -60.42 54.93
CA ASN A 26 -22.16 -59.14 54.65
C ASN A 26 -21.84 -58.59 53.24
N GLY A 27 -21.00 -59.30 52.46
CA GLY A 27 -20.65 -58.95 51.07
C GLY A 27 -19.71 -57.74 50.93
N ASP A 28 -19.13 -57.27 52.03
CA ASP A 28 -18.21 -56.14 52.03
C ASP A 28 -16.84 -56.52 51.45
N LEU A 29 -16.43 -57.78 51.60
CA LEU A 29 -15.20 -58.27 50.98
C LEU A 29 -15.30 -58.23 49.45
N GLU A 30 -16.41 -58.70 48.89
CA GLU A 30 -16.68 -58.64 47.44
C GLU A 30 -16.72 -57.20 46.92
N ARG A 31 -17.32 -56.28 47.69
CA ARG A 31 -17.36 -54.84 47.33
C ARG A 31 -15.98 -54.21 47.32
N ILE A 32 -15.15 -54.48 48.32
CA ILE A 32 -13.76 -53.99 48.37
C ILE A 32 -12.95 -54.55 47.21
N VAL A 33 -13.12 -55.84 46.88
CA VAL A 33 -12.45 -56.46 45.73
C VAL A 33 -12.94 -55.86 44.41
N HIS A 34 -14.25 -55.59 44.26
CA HIS A 34 -14.78 -54.91 43.07
C HIS A 34 -14.28 -53.46 42.97
N LEU A 35 -14.21 -52.73 44.09
CA LEU A 35 -13.67 -51.38 44.14
C LEU A 35 -12.19 -51.38 43.78
N ALA A 36 -11.40 -52.31 44.32
CA ALA A 36 -9.98 -52.46 43.99
C ALA A 36 -9.77 -52.81 42.51
N ARG A 37 -10.62 -53.66 41.93
CA ARG A 37 -10.59 -53.97 40.49
C ARG A 37 -11.04 -52.79 39.64
N LEU A 38 -12.05 -52.03 40.06
CA LEU A 38 -12.52 -50.82 39.36
C LEU A 38 -11.46 -49.72 39.42
N LEU A 39 -10.81 -49.52 40.56
CA LEU A 39 -9.72 -48.55 40.72
C LEU A 39 -8.48 -48.97 39.94
N GLY A 40 -8.14 -50.27 39.92
CA GLY A 40 -7.08 -50.81 39.08
C GLY A 40 -7.37 -50.65 37.60
N ALA A 41 -8.57 -51.05 37.14
CA ALA A 41 -8.98 -50.89 35.75
C ALA A 41 -9.13 -49.42 35.34
N ALA A 42 -9.57 -48.54 36.25
CA ALA A 42 -9.61 -47.10 36.02
C ALA A 42 -8.19 -46.52 35.90
N GLY A 43 -7.27 -46.96 36.76
CA GLY A 43 -5.85 -46.62 36.68
C GLY A 43 -5.21 -47.06 35.37
N ASP A 44 -5.44 -48.30 34.94
CA ASP A 44 -4.93 -48.84 33.68
C ASP A 44 -5.58 -48.19 32.44
N SER A 45 -6.84 -47.74 32.57
CA SER A 45 -7.54 -47.01 31.50
C SER A 45 -7.07 -45.56 31.35
N LEU A 46 -6.49 -44.97 32.40
CA LEU A 46 -5.79 -43.69 32.36
C LEU A 46 -4.36 -43.93 31.86
N SER A 47 -4.22 -44.18 30.56
CA SER A 47 -2.92 -44.44 29.95
C SER A 47 -1.96 -43.25 30.15
N ASP A 48 -0.66 -43.54 30.17
CA ASP A 48 0.41 -42.53 30.25
C ASP A 48 0.27 -41.43 29.18
N GLU A 49 -0.32 -41.77 28.03
CA GLU A 49 -0.65 -40.82 26.97
C GLU A 49 -1.72 -39.80 27.39
N MET A 50 -2.76 -40.24 28.11
CA MET A 50 -3.76 -39.30 28.65
C MET A 50 -3.18 -38.44 29.77
N VAL A 51 -2.32 -39.02 30.61
CA VAL A 51 -1.60 -38.28 31.65
C VAL A 51 -0.66 -37.24 31.01
N GLY A 52 0.05 -37.61 29.94
CA GLY A 52 0.92 -36.71 29.18
C GLY A 52 0.17 -35.55 28.56
N ARG A 53 -0.94 -35.81 27.86
CA ARG A 53 -1.77 -34.76 27.27
C ARG A 53 -2.44 -33.87 28.32
N LEU A 54 -2.84 -34.43 29.47
CA LEU A 54 -3.34 -33.64 30.59
C LEU A 54 -2.25 -32.75 31.18
N ALA A 55 -1.03 -33.26 31.32
CA ALA A 55 0.11 -32.48 31.81
C ALA A 55 0.49 -31.37 30.82
N GLU A 56 0.45 -31.64 29.51
CA GLU A 56 0.70 -30.65 28.46
C GLU A 56 -0.37 -29.56 28.46
N VAL A 57 -1.66 -29.91 28.49
CA VAL A 57 -2.76 -28.93 28.59
C VAL A 57 -2.68 -28.12 29.89
N ALA A 58 -2.28 -28.75 31.00
CA ALA A 58 -2.08 -28.05 32.26
C ALA A 58 -0.91 -27.07 32.18
N SER A 59 0.20 -27.47 31.55
CA SER A 59 1.37 -26.62 31.33
C SER A 59 1.04 -25.43 30.42
N ASP A 60 0.41 -25.69 29.28
CA ASP A 60 -0.04 -24.65 28.35
C ASP A 60 -1.06 -23.71 29.01
N GLY A 61 -1.97 -24.26 29.82
CA GLY A 61 -2.92 -23.48 30.59
C GLY A 61 -2.25 -22.54 31.60
N LEU A 62 -1.22 -23.02 32.30
CA LEU A 62 -0.44 -22.20 33.23
C LEU A 62 0.36 -21.12 32.50
N ASP A 63 0.95 -21.43 31.35
CA ASP A 63 1.66 -20.47 30.51
C ASP A 63 0.73 -19.39 29.96
N LEU A 64 -0.49 -19.76 29.54
CA LEU A 64 -1.51 -18.78 29.14
C LEU A 64 -1.94 -17.90 30.33
N LEU A 65 -2.09 -18.48 31.52
CA LEU A 65 -2.40 -17.70 32.72
C LEU A 65 -1.29 -16.70 33.06
N ASP A 66 -0.02 -17.11 32.98
CA ASP A 66 1.12 -16.21 33.21
C ASP A 66 1.16 -15.09 32.15
N ARG A 67 0.95 -15.42 30.87
CA ARG A 67 0.86 -14.42 29.79
C ARG A 67 -0.30 -13.45 29.99
N VAL A 68 -1.49 -13.92 30.35
CA VAL A 68 -2.65 -13.05 30.65
C VAL A 68 -2.36 -12.16 31.86
N ASN A 69 -1.65 -12.70 32.86
CA ASN A 69 -1.24 -11.93 34.04
C ASN A 69 -0.19 -10.86 33.70
N ARG A 70 0.74 -11.14 32.77
CA ARG A 70 1.79 -10.20 32.33
C ARG A 70 1.35 -9.19 31.26
N SER A 71 0.39 -9.54 30.42
CA SER A 71 0.04 -8.76 29.21
C SER A 71 -0.89 -7.58 29.49
N HIS A 72 -1.25 -7.30 30.74
CA HIS A 72 -2.27 -6.29 31.12
C HIS A 72 -3.59 -6.42 30.35
N ILE A 73 -3.87 -7.56 29.70
CA ILE A 73 -5.11 -7.79 28.94
C ILE A 73 -6.34 -7.64 29.82
N LYS A 74 -6.23 -7.94 31.12
CA LYS A 74 -7.27 -7.70 32.12
C LYS A 74 -7.70 -6.23 32.22
N GLU A 75 -6.78 -5.29 31.96
CA GLU A 75 -7.04 -3.85 31.98
C GLU A 75 -7.64 -3.36 30.66
N ALA A 76 -7.31 -3.99 29.53
CA ALA A 76 -7.85 -3.66 28.20
C ALA A 76 -9.22 -4.31 27.91
N LEU A 77 -9.51 -5.46 28.53
CA LEU A 77 -10.74 -6.23 28.35
C LEU A 77 -12.02 -5.42 28.57
N PRO A 78 -12.16 -4.59 29.62
CA PRO A 78 -13.33 -3.75 29.81
C PRO A 78 -13.53 -2.72 28.69
N ALA A 79 -12.44 -2.11 28.21
CA ALA A 79 -12.50 -1.13 27.12
C ALA A 79 -12.87 -1.80 25.79
N ILE A 80 -12.25 -2.95 25.47
CA ILE A 80 -12.59 -3.73 24.27
C ILE A 80 -14.03 -4.24 24.35
N SER A 81 -14.46 -4.73 25.52
CA SER A 81 -15.84 -5.16 25.76
C SER A 81 -16.84 -4.02 25.55
N ALA A 82 -16.53 -2.81 26.03
CA ALA A 82 -17.35 -1.63 25.79
C ALA A 82 -17.41 -1.25 24.29
N LEU A 83 -16.28 -1.32 23.57
CA LEU A 83 -16.23 -1.08 22.12
C LEU A 83 -17.02 -2.12 21.33
N VAL A 84 -16.99 -3.39 21.75
CA VAL A 84 -17.78 -4.47 21.15
C VAL A 84 -19.27 -4.27 21.44
N HIS A 85 -19.63 -4.01 22.70
CA HIS A 85 -21.01 -3.86 23.11
C HIS A 85 -21.69 -2.63 22.50
N ASN A 86 -20.95 -1.52 22.35
CA ASN A 86 -21.46 -0.29 21.73
C ASN A 86 -21.42 -0.34 20.19
N GLY A 87 -20.89 -1.43 19.60
CA GLY A 87 -20.77 -1.60 18.15
C GLY A 87 -19.66 -0.77 17.51
N ASP A 88 -18.84 -0.08 18.30
CA ASP A 88 -17.74 0.76 17.80
C ASP A 88 -16.62 -0.09 17.19
N LEU A 89 -16.39 -1.30 17.69
CA LEU A 89 -15.44 -2.23 17.07
C LEU A 89 -15.85 -2.56 15.62
N ASP A 90 -17.14 -2.80 15.38
CA ASP A 90 -17.67 -3.11 14.05
C ASP A 90 -17.55 -1.90 13.11
N ARG A 91 -17.84 -0.70 13.62
CA ARG A 91 -17.65 0.57 12.88
C ARG A 91 -16.19 0.81 12.52
N ILE A 92 -15.25 0.56 13.43
CA ILE A 92 -13.80 0.69 13.18
C ILE A 92 -13.37 -0.30 12.09
N VAL A 93 -13.86 -1.55 12.15
CA VAL A 93 -13.57 -2.56 11.12
C VAL A 93 -14.15 -2.15 9.76
N HIS A 94 -15.38 -1.62 9.74
CA HIS A 94 -16.00 -1.15 8.51
C HIS A 94 -15.25 0.05 7.91
N LEU A 95 -14.84 1.00 8.75
CA LEU A 95 -14.00 2.14 8.36
C LEU A 95 -12.66 1.68 7.78
N ALA A 96 -11.99 0.75 8.46
CA ALA A 96 -10.72 0.20 7.99
C ALA A 96 -10.87 -0.50 6.62
N ARG A 97 -11.94 -1.26 6.40
CA ARG A 97 -12.25 -1.88 5.10
C ARG A 97 -12.55 -0.84 4.02
N MET A 98 -13.33 0.18 4.34
CA MET A 98 -13.61 1.28 3.41
C MET A 98 -12.33 2.05 3.05
N MET A 99 -11.47 2.35 4.03
CA MET A 99 -10.19 3.01 3.79
C MET A 99 -9.24 2.14 2.98
N GLY A 100 -9.22 0.82 3.20
CA GLY A 100 -8.48 -0.13 2.37
C GLY A 100 -8.98 -0.11 0.92
N ALA A 101 -10.30 -0.27 0.71
CA ALA A 101 -10.89 -0.25 -0.63
C ALA A 101 -10.73 1.12 -1.34
N ALA A 102 -10.87 2.23 -0.60
CA ALA A 102 -10.61 3.57 -1.13
C ALA A 102 -9.13 3.76 -1.47
N GLY A 103 -8.22 3.28 -0.62
CA GLY A 103 -6.79 3.31 -0.87
C GLY A 103 -6.41 2.52 -2.12
N ASP A 104 -6.88 1.29 -2.24
CA ASP A 104 -6.61 0.41 -3.38
C ASP A 104 -7.17 0.99 -4.68
N SER A 105 -8.43 1.44 -4.68
CA SER A 105 -9.06 2.03 -5.88
C SER A 105 -8.41 3.34 -6.33
N LEU A 106 -8.02 4.22 -5.40
CA LEU A 106 -7.29 5.44 -5.73
C LEU A 106 -5.88 5.15 -6.25
N ASN A 107 -5.22 4.12 -5.72
CA ASN A 107 -3.90 3.71 -6.16
C ASN A 107 -3.95 3.12 -7.57
N ASP A 108 -4.87 2.20 -7.83
CA ASP A 108 -5.04 1.57 -9.14
C ASP A 108 -5.43 2.60 -10.22
N GLU A 109 -6.33 3.54 -9.91
CA GLU A 109 -6.72 4.61 -10.83
C GLU A 109 -5.57 5.61 -11.10
N MET A 110 -4.81 6.00 -10.07
CA MET A 110 -3.63 6.85 -10.28
C MET A 110 -2.57 6.16 -11.11
N VAL A 111 -2.27 4.89 -10.82
CA VAL A 111 -1.30 4.08 -11.56
C VAL A 111 -1.77 3.91 -13.00
N GLY A 112 -3.06 3.63 -13.23
CA GLY A 112 -3.65 3.52 -14.56
C GLY A 112 -3.54 4.82 -15.36
N ARG A 113 -3.86 5.97 -14.75
CA ARG A 113 -3.73 7.29 -15.39
C ARG A 113 -2.28 7.65 -15.71
N LEU A 114 -1.35 7.38 -14.79
CA LEU A 114 0.07 7.64 -15.00
C LEU A 114 0.64 6.74 -16.11
N ALA A 115 0.27 5.46 -16.11
CA ALA A 115 0.64 4.52 -17.16
C ALA A 115 0.07 4.96 -18.53
N GLY A 116 -1.17 5.46 -18.55
CA GLY A 116 -1.80 6.03 -19.74
C GLY A 116 -1.04 7.24 -20.27
N LEU A 117 -0.76 8.24 -19.42
CA LEU A 117 0.01 9.43 -19.80
C LEU A 117 1.43 9.09 -20.28
N ALA A 118 2.08 8.13 -19.63
CA ALA A 118 3.41 7.67 -20.05
C ALA A 118 3.36 7.00 -21.44
N THR A 119 2.34 6.17 -21.68
CA THR A 119 2.13 5.52 -22.98
C THR A 119 1.86 6.54 -24.07
N ASP A 120 0.96 7.49 -23.82
CA ASP A 120 0.65 8.57 -24.77
C ASP A 120 1.88 9.42 -25.08
N ALA A 121 2.66 9.79 -24.06
CA ALA A 121 3.90 10.53 -24.23
C ALA A 121 4.94 9.75 -25.07
N LEU A 122 5.10 8.45 -24.82
CA LEU A 122 5.97 7.59 -25.61
C LEU A 122 5.49 7.45 -27.05
N CYS A 123 4.18 7.34 -27.29
CA CYS A 123 3.62 7.33 -28.64
C CYS A 123 3.82 8.65 -29.38
N LEU A 124 3.64 9.79 -28.71
CA LEU A 124 3.94 11.10 -29.29
C LEU A 124 5.42 11.26 -29.61
N LEU A 125 6.30 10.81 -28.72
CA LEU A 125 7.75 10.84 -28.92
C LEU A 125 8.17 9.93 -30.08
N ASP A 126 7.68 8.69 -30.14
CA ASP A 126 7.94 7.78 -31.26
C ASP A 126 7.46 8.38 -32.58
N ARG A 127 6.25 8.93 -32.61
CA ARG A 127 5.72 9.59 -33.81
C ARG A 127 6.55 10.81 -34.20
N ALA A 128 6.93 11.66 -33.25
CA ALA A 128 7.75 12.85 -33.49
C ALA A 128 9.13 12.47 -34.05
N THR A 129 9.70 11.36 -33.56
CA THR A 129 10.97 10.79 -34.02
C THR A 129 10.84 10.19 -35.41
N ARG A 130 9.82 9.34 -35.66
CA ARG A 130 9.56 8.71 -36.96
C ARG A 130 9.21 9.68 -38.07
N THR A 131 8.46 10.74 -37.75
CA THR A 131 8.11 11.78 -38.73
C THR A 131 9.28 12.71 -39.03
N GLY A 132 10.37 12.62 -38.27
CA GLY A 132 11.54 13.50 -38.39
C GLY A 132 11.19 14.95 -38.08
N VAL A 133 10.09 15.21 -37.37
CA VAL A 133 9.67 16.58 -37.04
C VAL A 133 10.67 17.22 -36.09
N ILE A 134 11.23 16.44 -35.17
CA ILE A 134 12.27 16.90 -34.24
C ILE A 134 13.51 17.30 -35.02
N ASP A 135 14.00 16.46 -35.94
CA ASP A 135 15.15 16.77 -36.79
C ASP A 135 14.93 18.00 -37.66
N ARG A 136 13.73 18.17 -38.24
CA ARG A 136 13.41 19.36 -39.04
C ARG A 136 13.39 20.63 -38.18
N LEU A 137 12.80 20.58 -37.00
CA LEU A 137 12.76 21.72 -36.09
C LEU A 137 14.17 22.07 -35.60
N LEU A 138 14.97 21.07 -35.26
CA LEU A 138 16.37 21.26 -34.87
C LEU A 138 17.18 21.88 -36.02
N HIS A 139 17.01 21.37 -37.24
CA HIS A 139 17.72 21.90 -38.41
C HIS A 139 17.32 23.35 -38.76
N VAL A 140 16.04 23.70 -38.59
CA VAL A 140 15.58 25.09 -38.72
C VAL A 140 16.15 25.98 -37.62
N ALA A 141 16.18 25.50 -36.37
CA ALA A 141 16.78 26.21 -35.25
C ALA A 141 18.29 26.45 -35.47
N GLU A 142 19.03 25.43 -35.90
CA GLU A 142 20.45 25.54 -36.27
C GLU A 142 20.67 26.51 -37.43
N LYS A 143 19.82 26.47 -38.47
CA LYS A 143 19.88 27.41 -39.59
C LYS A 143 19.69 28.86 -39.14
N LEU A 144 18.73 29.10 -38.25
CA LEU A 144 18.46 30.42 -37.70
C LEU A 144 19.61 30.92 -36.82
N ASP A 145 20.20 30.03 -36.02
CA ASP A 145 21.36 30.33 -35.17
C ASP A 145 22.62 30.63 -35.99
N GLN A 146 22.97 29.76 -36.95
CA GLN A 146 24.13 29.95 -37.83
C GLN A 146 24.06 31.26 -38.62
N GLN A 147 22.87 31.63 -39.07
CA GLN A 147 22.67 32.84 -39.85
C GLN A 147 22.48 34.09 -38.98
N HIS A 148 22.60 33.96 -37.64
CA HIS A 148 22.38 35.03 -36.66
C HIS A 148 21.04 35.76 -36.84
N VAL A 149 20.08 35.15 -37.55
CA VAL A 149 18.84 35.81 -37.99
C VAL A 149 18.03 36.28 -36.80
N LEU A 150 18.02 35.51 -35.72
CA LEU A 150 17.29 35.87 -34.51
C LEU A 150 17.95 37.07 -33.79
N THR A 151 19.28 37.06 -33.68
CA THR A 151 20.06 38.14 -33.05
C THR A 151 19.98 39.42 -33.86
N ASP A 152 20.17 39.33 -35.18
CA ASP A 152 20.09 40.45 -36.11
C ASP A 152 18.66 41.02 -36.15
N PHE A 153 17.64 40.16 -36.12
CA PHE A 153 16.25 40.60 -36.07
C PHE A 153 15.93 41.35 -34.77
N ILE A 154 16.40 40.86 -33.62
CA ILE A 154 16.23 41.55 -32.34
C ILE A 154 16.97 42.90 -32.35
N GLN A 155 18.21 42.95 -32.83
CA GLN A 155 18.95 44.21 -32.94
C GLN A 155 18.29 45.21 -33.90
N CYS A 156 17.79 44.76 -35.05
CA CYS A 156 17.04 45.61 -35.97
C CYS A 156 15.73 46.11 -35.35
N LEU A 157 15.02 45.28 -34.57
CA LEU A 157 13.81 45.67 -33.84
C LEU A 157 14.11 46.72 -32.76
N GLU A 158 15.16 46.51 -31.98
CA GLU A 158 15.60 47.45 -30.95
C GLU A 158 16.00 48.79 -31.57
N GLY A 159 16.81 48.77 -32.64
CA GLY A 159 17.21 49.96 -33.37
C GLY A 159 16.02 50.72 -33.97
N ALA A 160 15.08 50.00 -34.59
CA ALA A 160 13.86 50.61 -35.15
C ALA A 160 12.95 51.19 -34.06
N ALA A 161 12.80 50.52 -32.91
CA ALA A 161 12.01 51.01 -31.78
C ALA A 161 12.64 52.25 -31.14
N GLU A 162 13.97 52.27 -31.00
CA GLU A 162 14.70 53.41 -30.47
C GLU A 162 14.60 54.62 -31.41
N GLU A 163 14.77 54.41 -32.72
CA GLU A 163 14.65 55.48 -33.72
C GLU A 163 13.23 56.01 -33.82
N ALA A 164 12.22 55.13 -33.79
CA ALA A 164 10.81 55.51 -33.72
C ALA A 164 10.47 56.33 -32.46
N SER A 165 11.13 56.04 -31.33
CA SER A 165 10.93 56.79 -30.07
C SER A 165 11.49 58.22 -30.13
N LYS A 166 12.52 58.44 -30.96
CA LYS A 166 13.22 59.73 -31.11
C LYS A 166 12.73 60.53 -32.32
N ALA A 167 11.98 59.90 -33.24
CA ALA A 167 11.48 60.53 -34.44
C ALA A 167 10.37 61.56 -34.13
N PRO A 168 10.34 62.71 -34.84
CA PRO A 168 9.26 63.67 -34.70
C PRO A 168 7.93 63.06 -35.16
N PRO A 169 6.79 63.49 -34.57
CA PRO A 169 5.48 62.95 -34.93
C PRO A 169 5.20 63.17 -36.42
N ALA A 170 4.62 62.15 -37.06
CA ALA A 170 4.35 62.16 -38.49
C ALA A 170 3.47 63.37 -38.85
N LYS A 171 3.89 64.15 -39.86
CA LYS A 171 3.21 65.38 -40.31
C LYS A 171 1.76 65.17 -40.77
N GLY A 172 1.37 63.93 -41.08
CA GLY A 172 0.00 63.55 -41.43
C GLY A 172 -0.53 64.12 -42.76
N GLY A 173 -1.73 63.69 -43.15
CA GLY A 173 -2.44 64.18 -44.35
C GLY A 173 -1.98 63.59 -45.69
N ILE A 174 -2.76 63.86 -46.74
CA ILE A 174 -2.51 63.41 -48.12
C ILE A 174 -1.19 63.95 -48.70
N ALA A 175 -0.83 65.18 -48.35
CA ALA A 175 0.45 65.79 -48.74
C ALA A 175 1.64 65.10 -48.05
N GLY A 176 1.53 64.79 -46.76
CA GLY A 176 2.57 64.07 -46.01
C GLY A 176 2.74 62.62 -46.48
N LEU A 177 1.65 61.94 -46.82
CA LEU A 177 1.70 60.60 -47.42
C LEU A 177 2.42 60.60 -48.78
N TRP A 178 2.16 61.61 -49.61
CA TRP A 178 2.83 61.79 -50.89
C TRP A 178 4.33 62.09 -50.73
N GLU A 179 4.70 62.86 -49.69
CA GLU A 179 6.09 63.13 -49.33
C GLU A 179 6.82 61.84 -48.95
N ILE A 180 6.23 60.99 -48.10
CA ILE A 180 6.80 59.69 -47.68
C ILE A 180 6.95 58.74 -48.87
N MET A 181 5.94 58.64 -49.74
CA MET A 181 5.98 57.77 -50.92
C MET A 181 7.09 58.16 -51.91
N LYS A 182 7.47 59.43 -51.96
CA LYS A 182 8.59 59.91 -52.78
C LYS A 182 9.97 59.65 -52.17
N GLN A 183 10.04 59.30 -50.89
CA GLN A 183 11.32 59.01 -50.24
C GLN A 183 11.93 57.73 -50.83
N PRO A 184 13.24 57.74 -51.17
CA PRO A 184 13.90 56.60 -51.75
C PRO A 184 13.90 55.37 -50.83
N GLU A 185 13.95 55.57 -49.51
CA GLU A 185 13.91 54.49 -48.50
C GLU A 185 12.55 53.77 -48.51
N THR A 186 11.46 54.52 -48.63
CA THR A 186 10.09 53.97 -48.75
C THR A 186 9.95 53.17 -50.04
N GLN A 187 10.49 53.68 -51.15
CA GLN A 187 10.47 52.98 -52.44
C GLN A 187 11.27 51.67 -52.39
N GLN A 188 12.46 51.69 -51.77
CA GLN A 188 13.29 50.50 -51.59
C GLN A 188 12.59 49.45 -50.73
N THR A 189 11.90 49.87 -49.65
CA THR A 189 11.14 48.97 -48.77
C THR A 189 9.97 48.31 -49.51
N ILE A 190 9.20 49.10 -50.28
CA ILE A 190 8.11 48.57 -51.12
C ILE A 190 8.67 47.61 -52.17
N GLN A 191 9.79 47.94 -52.81
CA GLN A 191 10.45 47.08 -53.79
C GLN A 191 10.91 45.75 -53.18
N PHE A 192 11.50 45.79 -51.99
CA PHE A 192 11.89 44.60 -51.23
C PHE A 192 10.68 43.71 -50.92
N LEU A 193 9.59 44.30 -50.40
CA LEU A 193 8.35 43.56 -50.11
C LEU A 193 7.77 42.89 -51.37
N MET A 194 7.82 43.56 -52.52
CA MET A 194 7.41 42.96 -53.80
C MET A 194 8.31 41.79 -54.21
N LEU A 195 9.62 41.91 -54.02
CA LEU A 195 10.59 40.83 -54.33
C LEU A 195 10.36 39.61 -53.42
N VAL A 196 10.17 39.82 -52.12
CA VAL A 196 9.83 38.74 -51.17
C VAL A 196 8.56 38.04 -51.60
N GLY A 197 7.50 38.79 -51.93
CA GLY A 197 6.24 38.22 -52.42
C GLY A 197 6.40 37.41 -53.72
N LYS A 198 7.24 37.88 -54.66
CA LYS A 198 7.54 37.17 -55.91
C LYS A 198 8.21 35.82 -55.64
N HIS A 199 9.20 35.79 -54.74
CA HIS A 199 9.91 34.57 -54.36
C HIS A 199 8.98 33.59 -53.62
N PHE A 200 8.19 34.08 -52.67
CA PHE A 200 7.25 33.27 -51.90
C PHE A 200 6.23 32.57 -52.80
N ARG A 201 5.64 33.32 -53.75
CA ARG A 201 4.72 32.76 -54.75
C ARG A 201 5.39 31.69 -55.62
N SER A 202 6.63 31.91 -56.04
CA SER A 202 7.36 30.94 -56.86
C SER A 202 7.77 29.66 -56.12
N CYS A 203 7.94 29.72 -54.79
CA CYS A 203 8.20 28.54 -53.96
C CYS A 203 6.94 27.72 -53.68
N GLN A 204 5.79 28.37 -53.46
CA GLN A 204 4.52 27.65 -53.27
C GLN A 204 4.00 26.97 -54.53
N LEU A 205 4.26 27.53 -55.72
CA LEU A 205 3.80 26.98 -57.00
C LEU A 205 4.67 25.82 -57.54
N LYS A 206 5.75 25.44 -56.84
CA LYS A 206 6.62 24.30 -57.19
C LYS A 206 6.25 23.00 -56.47
N HIS A 207 5.21 23.03 -55.64
CA HIS A 207 4.55 21.87 -55.03
C HIS A 207 3.11 21.78 -55.53
#